data_AF-A0A409VQ17-F1
#
_entry.id   AF-A0A409VQ17-F1
#
_cell.length_a   1.000
_cell.length_b   1.000
_cell.length_c   1.000
_cell.angle_alpha   90.00
_cell.angle_beta   90.00
_cell.angle_gamma   90.00
#
_symmetry.space_group_name_H-M   'P 1'
#
loop_
_entity.id
_entity.type
_entity.pdbx_description
1 polymer ?
#
loop_
_entity_poly.entity_id
_entity_poly.type
_entity_poly.pdbx_seq_one_letter_code
_entity_poly.pdbx_strand_id
1 'polypeptide(L)'
;MSFRYGKHDSRKPKVLKRRDIPSLAKYIKSERCKNVFFMIGAGISTSAGIPDFRSPKTGLYANLARLNLPHPEAVFEIGFFRRNPVPFYTLAHELYPGKFRPTLSHSFIRLIAEKGLLHTCYTQNIDTLERRAGVPEDKIIEAHGSFATQRCIDCRKPFDDALMKEHIMAKKIAKCPHCSGYVKPDIVFFGEGLPPHFINSLNSLLDADLLIIMGTSLTVHPFASLAEIPPQSCPRVLINMEPVGDIGDNPDDLLLLGQCDQIVEELCKELGWHDDLQRLWADTEGSVISDTQPEEGKEKEGAAKKDSAEDKGNVDDALAEAEARLAALVVAEKEVLGEKDTKAEENPTTSTSTVAPGVVVEEKPATTSSPSTTPSQATPEEASKKEVAEKEQKL
;
A
#
# COMPACT_ATOMS: atom_id res chain seq x y z
N MET A 1 -19.61 19.00 12.26
CA MET A 1 -19.25 17.87 11.37
C MET A 1 -17.84 17.43 11.72
N SER A 2 -17.59 16.13 11.76
CA SER A 2 -16.31 15.55 12.17
C SER A 2 -15.26 15.49 11.04
N PHE A 3 -15.60 16.03 9.88
CA PHE A 3 -14.74 16.20 8.71
C PHE A 3 -14.99 17.57 8.08
N ARG A 4 -14.14 17.96 7.12
CA ARG A 4 -14.25 19.22 6.36
C ARG A 4 -14.12 18.97 4.86
N TYR A 5 -14.68 19.86 4.06
CA TYR A 5 -14.41 19.89 2.62
C TYR A 5 -13.03 20.50 2.36
N GLY A 6 -12.26 19.89 1.46
CA GLY A 6 -10.96 20.40 1.04
C GLY A 6 -11.07 21.64 0.13
N LYS A 7 -9.91 22.20 -0.24
CA LYS A 7 -9.86 23.23 -1.28
C LYS A 7 -10.12 22.58 -2.63
N HIS A 8 -10.83 23.27 -3.50
CA HIS A 8 -11.18 22.77 -4.84
C HIS A 8 -10.78 23.78 -5.92
N ASP A 9 -10.70 23.27 -7.15
CA ASP A 9 -10.63 24.05 -8.37
C ASP A 9 -11.74 25.12 -8.44
N SER A 10 -11.41 26.27 -9.01
CA SER A 10 -12.32 27.43 -9.07
C SER A 10 -13.42 27.29 -10.13
N ARG A 11 -13.25 26.42 -11.13
CA ARG A 11 -14.25 26.09 -12.15
C ARG A 11 -15.42 25.37 -11.47
N LYS A 12 -16.59 25.37 -12.11
CA LYS A 12 -17.75 24.61 -11.60
C LYS A 12 -17.64 23.12 -11.98
N PRO A 13 -18.08 22.19 -11.13
CA PRO A 13 -18.16 20.78 -11.49
C PRO A 13 -19.09 20.58 -12.70
N LYS A 14 -18.76 19.63 -13.56
CA LYS A 14 -19.51 19.34 -14.80
C LYS A 14 -20.41 18.12 -14.64
N VAL A 15 -20.03 17.18 -13.79
CA VAL A 15 -20.75 15.91 -13.55
C VAL A 15 -21.47 15.95 -12.22
N LEU A 16 -20.75 16.32 -11.15
CA LEU A 16 -21.37 16.51 -9.84
C LEU A 16 -22.17 17.83 -9.83
N LYS A 17 -23.34 17.83 -9.17
CA LYS A 17 -24.13 19.06 -9.01
C LYS A 17 -23.39 20.09 -8.15
N ARG A 18 -22.77 19.63 -7.07
CA ARG A 18 -21.88 20.36 -6.17
C ARG A 18 -20.82 19.39 -5.65
N ARG A 19 -19.76 19.93 -5.05
CA ARG A 19 -18.70 19.15 -4.39
C ARG A 19 -19.07 18.89 -2.93
N ASP A 20 -20.14 18.12 -2.72
CA ASP A 20 -20.65 17.76 -1.41
C ASP A 20 -21.16 16.31 -1.36
N ILE A 21 -21.30 15.76 -0.14
CA ILE A 21 -21.80 14.39 0.08
C ILE A 21 -23.18 14.17 -0.58
N PRO A 22 -24.18 15.06 -0.46
CA PRO A 22 -25.47 14.88 -1.13
C PRO A 22 -25.38 14.76 -2.66
N SER A 23 -24.53 15.56 -3.29
CA SER A 23 -24.35 15.49 -4.75
C SER A 23 -23.62 14.21 -5.17
N LEU A 24 -22.64 13.76 -4.39
CA LEU A 24 -21.96 12.49 -4.61
C LEU A 24 -22.93 11.32 -4.46
N ALA A 25 -23.70 11.27 -3.38
CA ALA A 25 -24.69 10.22 -3.13
C ALA A 25 -25.73 10.15 -4.26
N LYS A 26 -26.21 11.31 -4.73
CA LYS A 26 -27.11 11.38 -5.89
C LYS A 26 -26.45 10.85 -7.17
N TYR A 27 -25.17 11.14 -7.40
CA TYR A 27 -24.44 10.63 -8.57
C TYR A 27 -24.25 9.11 -8.51
N ILE A 28 -23.84 8.57 -7.36
CA ILE A 28 -23.69 7.13 -7.12
C ILE A 28 -24.99 6.38 -7.41
N LYS A 29 -26.15 6.94 -7.03
CA LYS A 29 -27.47 6.33 -7.27
C LYS A 29 -28.01 6.53 -8.70
N SER A 30 -27.28 7.19 -9.58
CA SER A 30 -27.74 7.50 -10.94
C SER A 30 -27.32 6.45 -11.96
N GLU A 31 -28.02 6.37 -13.08
CA GLU A 31 -27.68 5.49 -14.22
C GLU A 31 -26.32 5.80 -14.87
N ARG A 32 -25.65 6.88 -14.47
CA ARG A 32 -24.34 7.27 -14.98
C ARG A 32 -23.17 6.70 -14.16
N CYS A 33 -23.44 6.11 -13.01
CA CYS A 33 -22.42 5.55 -12.13
C CYS A 33 -22.61 4.04 -12.01
N LYS A 34 -21.86 3.26 -12.79
CA LYS A 34 -21.93 1.79 -12.82
C LYS A 34 -20.58 1.15 -12.53
N ASN A 35 -19.49 1.83 -12.86
CA ASN A 35 -18.12 1.37 -12.66
C ASN A 35 -17.41 2.22 -11.59
N VAL A 36 -17.55 1.82 -10.32
CA VAL A 36 -16.85 2.44 -9.19
C VAL A 36 -15.51 1.75 -8.99
N PHE A 37 -14.44 2.54 -8.98
CA PHE A 37 -13.08 2.11 -8.68
C PHE A 37 -12.64 2.64 -7.33
N PHE A 38 -11.91 1.83 -6.59
CA PHE A 38 -11.26 2.24 -5.35
C PHE A 38 -9.75 2.21 -5.50
N MET A 39 -9.09 3.21 -4.91
CA MET A 39 -7.66 3.21 -4.60
C MET A 39 -7.51 3.40 -3.10
N ILE A 40 -7.03 2.37 -2.40
CA ILE A 40 -6.93 2.39 -0.94
C ILE A 40 -5.49 2.18 -0.45
N GLY A 41 -5.19 2.76 0.71
CA GLY A 41 -3.93 2.57 1.41
C GLY A 41 -4.12 2.43 2.91
N ALA A 42 -3.01 2.50 3.64
CA ALA A 42 -2.96 2.07 5.05
C ALA A 42 -3.89 2.87 5.97
N GLY A 43 -4.26 4.11 5.60
CA GLY A 43 -5.15 4.97 6.35
C GLY A 43 -6.52 4.35 6.63
N ILE A 44 -7.04 3.48 5.74
CA ILE A 44 -8.33 2.81 5.97
C ILE A 44 -8.27 1.69 7.02
N SER A 45 -7.06 1.21 7.34
CA SER A 45 -6.79 0.14 8.31
C SER A 45 -6.37 0.67 9.69
N THR A 46 -6.15 1.97 9.83
CA THR A 46 -5.68 2.57 11.10
C THR A 46 -6.64 2.37 12.27
N SER A 47 -7.96 2.45 12.03
CA SER A 47 -8.98 2.19 13.06
C SER A 47 -9.11 0.72 13.44
N ALA A 48 -8.56 -0.21 12.63
CA ALA A 48 -8.43 -1.62 13.01
C ALA A 48 -7.29 -1.86 14.01
N GLY A 49 -6.46 -0.84 14.30
CA GLY A 49 -5.26 -0.97 15.13
C GLY A 49 -4.00 -1.35 14.34
N ILE A 50 -4.07 -1.38 13.01
CA ILE A 50 -2.89 -1.56 12.16
C ILE A 50 -2.23 -0.18 11.98
N PRO A 51 -0.99 0.02 12.46
CA PRO A 51 -0.30 1.27 12.23
C PRO A 51 -0.08 1.46 10.73
N ASP A 52 -0.21 2.69 10.24
CA ASP A 52 0.26 3.00 8.90
C ASP A 52 1.80 2.91 8.84
N PHE A 53 2.40 3.12 7.67
CA PHE A 53 3.85 3.06 7.56
C PHE A 53 4.54 4.32 8.11
N ARG A 54 3.93 5.50 7.95
CA ARG A 54 4.62 6.79 7.97
C ARG A 54 4.20 7.75 9.07
N SER A 55 3.11 7.48 9.81
CA SER A 55 2.64 8.38 10.85
C SER A 55 3.73 8.59 11.91
N PRO A 56 4.01 9.83 12.30
CA PRO A 56 4.95 10.11 13.36
C PRO A 56 4.57 9.38 14.65
N LYS A 57 5.53 8.73 15.31
CA LYS A 57 5.41 8.00 16.59
C LYS A 57 4.60 6.70 16.58
N THR A 58 3.57 6.57 15.76
CA THR A 58 2.71 5.38 15.71
C THR A 58 2.95 4.50 14.49
N GLY A 59 3.49 5.06 13.41
CA GLY A 59 3.74 4.35 12.17
C GLY A 59 4.78 3.24 12.32
N LEU A 60 4.68 2.22 11.48
CA LEU A 60 5.53 1.04 11.50
C LEU A 60 7.02 1.42 11.55
N TYR A 61 7.45 2.36 10.70
CA TYR A 61 8.84 2.80 10.60
C TYR A 61 9.40 3.41 11.89
N ALA A 62 8.57 4.08 12.69
CA ALA A 62 9.00 4.60 13.99
C ALA A 62 9.32 3.46 14.98
N ASN A 63 8.65 2.32 14.85
CA ASN A 63 8.82 1.15 15.71
C ASN A 63 9.93 0.19 15.23
N LEU A 64 10.48 0.39 14.03
CA LEU A 64 11.57 -0.43 13.47
C LEU A 64 12.97 0.00 13.96
N ALA A 65 13.09 1.09 14.72
CA ALA A 65 14.38 1.57 15.23
C ALA A 65 15.17 0.49 16.00
N ARG A 66 14.48 -0.44 16.65
CA ARG A 66 15.07 -1.60 17.35
C ARG A 66 15.77 -2.61 16.44
N LEU A 67 15.49 -2.62 15.15
CA LEU A 67 16.02 -3.60 14.19
C LEU A 67 17.37 -3.17 13.56
N ASN A 68 17.93 -2.02 14.00
CA ASN A 68 19.22 -1.48 13.55
C ASN A 68 19.35 -1.44 12.02
N LEU A 69 18.29 -0.98 11.35
CA LEU A 69 18.25 -0.84 9.90
C LEU A 69 18.98 0.43 9.44
N PRO A 70 19.59 0.43 8.24
CA PRO A 70 20.23 1.65 7.71
C PRO A 70 19.22 2.79 7.52
N HIS A 71 18.00 2.43 7.16
CA HIS A 71 16.82 3.29 7.08
C HIS A 71 15.56 2.39 7.18
N PRO A 72 14.40 2.91 7.61
CA PRO A 72 13.23 2.09 7.90
C PRO A 72 12.71 1.25 6.72
N GLU A 73 12.79 1.78 5.51
CA GLU A 73 12.32 1.12 4.28
C GLU A 73 13.13 -0.12 3.91
N ALA A 74 14.37 -0.24 4.42
CA ALA A 74 15.28 -1.34 4.10
C ALA A 74 14.70 -2.73 4.41
N VAL A 75 13.79 -2.84 5.39
CA VAL A 75 13.12 -4.11 5.72
C VAL A 75 12.28 -4.65 4.54
N PHE A 76 11.83 -3.77 3.65
CA PHE A 76 11.05 -4.09 2.46
C PHE A 76 11.87 -3.92 1.17
N GLU A 77 13.20 -3.87 1.22
CA GLU A 77 14.05 -3.85 0.02
C GLU A 77 14.52 -5.26 -0.34
N ILE A 78 14.33 -5.69 -1.59
CA ILE A 78 14.71 -7.04 -2.01
C ILE A 78 16.22 -7.27 -1.92
N GLY A 79 17.01 -6.23 -2.18
CA GLY A 79 18.47 -6.27 -2.04
C GLY A 79 18.90 -6.46 -0.59
N PHE A 80 18.24 -5.78 0.35
CA PHE A 80 18.50 -5.95 1.78
C PHE A 80 18.05 -7.32 2.26
N PHE A 81 16.85 -7.78 1.89
CA PHE A 81 16.32 -9.10 2.24
C PHE A 81 17.25 -10.25 1.81
N ARG A 82 17.86 -10.13 0.61
CA ARG A 82 18.85 -11.09 0.12
C ARG A 82 20.11 -11.15 0.99
N ARG A 83 20.54 -10.03 1.57
CA ARG A 83 21.71 -9.95 2.47
C ARG A 83 21.35 -10.38 3.90
N ASN A 84 20.24 -9.89 4.42
CA ASN A 84 19.78 -10.12 5.77
C ASN A 84 18.24 -10.21 5.83
N PRO A 85 17.65 -11.42 5.79
CA PRO A 85 16.20 -11.60 5.86
C PRO A 85 15.64 -11.56 7.30
N VAL A 86 16.49 -11.53 8.34
CA VAL A 86 16.08 -11.62 9.75
C VAL A 86 15.12 -10.48 10.15
N PRO A 87 15.37 -9.20 9.81
CA PRO A 87 14.47 -8.12 10.20
C PRO A 87 13.06 -8.28 9.63
N PHE A 88 12.95 -8.72 8.37
CA PHE A 88 11.64 -8.98 7.77
C PHE A 88 10.92 -10.13 8.47
N TYR A 89 11.57 -11.26 8.74
CA TYR A 89 10.94 -12.38 9.44
C TYR A 89 10.52 -12.04 10.87
N THR A 90 11.29 -11.19 11.55
CA THR A 90 10.93 -10.65 12.87
C THR A 90 9.65 -9.82 12.79
N LEU A 91 9.55 -8.98 11.77
CA LEU A 91 8.40 -8.13 11.53
C LEU A 91 7.17 -8.92 11.02
N ALA A 92 7.37 -9.89 10.13
CA ALA A 92 6.30 -10.69 9.54
C ALA A 92 5.50 -11.46 10.58
N HIS A 93 6.15 -11.91 11.66
CA HIS A 93 5.48 -12.50 12.83
C HIS A 93 4.47 -11.53 13.49
N GLU A 94 4.84 -10.25 13.60
CA GLU A 94 3.99 -9.22 14.19
C GLU A 94 2.81 -8.89 13.28
N LEU A 95 3.07 -8.81 11.97
CA LEU A 95 2.10 -8.44 10.93
C LEU A 95 1.22 -9.59 10.41
N TYR A 96 1.47 -10.84 10.83
CA TYR A 96 0.79 -12.00 10.26
C TYR A 96 -0.75 -11.85 10.36
N PRO A 97 -1.50 -12.13 9.27
CA PRO A 97 -2.95 -11.90 9.23
C PRO A 97 -3.74 -12.65 10.32
N GLY A 98 -4.90 -12.08 10.69
CA GLY A 98 -5.87 -12.70 11.60
C GLY A 98 -6.14 -11.93 12.88
N LYS A 99 -5.27 -10.99 13.27
CA LYS A 99 -5.36 -10.26 14.55
C LYS A 99 -6.32 -9.06 14.53
N PHE A 100 -6.59 -8.50 13.35
CA PHE A 100 -7.25 -7.21 13.22
C PHE A 100 -8.61 -7.36 12.55
N ARG A 101 -9.66 -6.71 13.00
CA ARG A 101 -10.97 -6.76 12.33
C ARG A 101 -11.01 -5.76 11.15
N PRO A 102 -11.62 -6.09 10.00
CA PRO A 102 -11.88 -5.09 8.96
C PRO A 102 -12.66 -3.88 9.49
N THR A 103 -12.41 -2.71 8.91
CA THR A 103 -13.03 -1.44 9.33
C THR A 103 -14.37 -1.19 8.61
N LEU A 104 -15.08 -0.13 9.01
CA LEU A 104 -16.26 0.34 8.27
C LEU A 104 -15.90 0.70 6.82
N SER A 105 -14.73 1.29 6.59
CA SER A 105 -14.23 1.59 5.24
C SER A 105 -14.10 0.34 4.37
N HIS A 106 -13.62 -0.78 4.91
CA HIS A 106 -13.55 -2.05 4.18
C HIS A 106 -14.96 -2.60 3.87
N SER A 107 -15.85 -2.51 4.87
CA SER A 107 -17.25 -2.95 4.73
C SER A 107 -18.02 -2.13 3.70
N PHE A 108 -17.66 -0.85 3.53
CA PHE A 108 -18.20 0.00 2.48
C PHE A 108 -17.79 -0.46 1.08
N ILE A 109 -16.54 -0.91 0.89
CA ILE A 109 -16.11 -1.47 -0.40
C ILE A 109 -16.94 -2.73 -0.72
N ARG A 110 -17.16 -3.61 0.26
CA ARG A 110 -18.08 -4.76 0.10
C ARG A 110 -19.49 -4.31 -0.21
N LEU A 111 -20.00 -3.27 0.45
CA LEU A 111 -21.32 -2.72 0.20
C LEU A 111 -21.47 -2.23 -1.25
N ILE A 112 -20.47 -1.51 -1.78
CA ILE A 112 -20.47 -1.10 -3.21
C ILE A 112 -20.50 -2.32 -4.13
N ALA A 113 -19.83 -3.42 -3.77
CA ALA A 113 -19.92 -4.69 -4.49
C ALA A 113 -21.32 -5.32 -4.43
N GLU A 114 -21.94 -5.38 -3.24
CA GLU A 114 -23.31 -5.91 -3.06
C GLU A 114 -24.37 -5.07 -3.79
N LYS A 115 -24.11 -3.78 -4.00
CA LYS A 115 -24.96 -2.91 -4.86
C LYS A 115 -24.69 -3.07 -6.36
N GLY A 116 -23.76 -3.93 -6.76
CA GLY A 116 -23.41 -4.18 -8.16
C GLY A 116 -22.63 -3.05 -8.84
N LEU A 117 -22.00 -2.17 -8.06
CA LEU A 117 -21.32 -0.96 -8.54
C LEU A 117 -19.79 -1.10 -8.55
N LEU A 118 -19.23 -2.05 -7.79
CA LEU A 118 -17.78 -2.21 -7.70
C LEU A 118 -17.21 -2.82 -8.98
N HIS A 119 -16.35 -2.05 -9.65
CA HIS A 119 -15.53 -2.59 -10.74
C HIS A 119 -14.24 -3.20 -10.20
N THR A 120 -13.42 -2.42 -9.49
CA THR A 120 -12.13 -2.89 -8.95
C THR A 120 -11.73 -2.10 -7.70
N CYS A 121 -11.21 -2.80 -6.71
CA CYS A 121 -10.53 -2.25 -5.55
C CYS A 121 -9.02 -2.47 -5.69
N TYR A 122 -8.29 -1.40 -5.98
CA TYR A 122 -6.84 -1.37 -5.94
C TYR A 122 -6.37 -1.07 -4.52
N THR A 123 -5.58 -1.95 -3.93
CA THR A 123 -5.04 -1.77 -2.58
C THR A 123 -3.52 -1.75 -2.57
N GLN A 124 -2.96 -0.81 -1.80
CA GLN A 124 -1.54 -0.79 -1.42
C GLN A 124 -1.27 -1.64 -0.17
N ASN A 125 -2.33 -2.05 0.53
CA ASN A 125 -2.23 -2.75 1.79
C ASN A 125 -1.87 -4.21 1.54
N ILE A 126 -1.21 -4.80 2.53
CA ILE A 126 -0.80 -6.20 2.55
C ILE A 126 -1.52 -6.99 3.66
N ASP A 127 -2.43 -6.33 4.39
CA ASP A 127 -3.08 -6.82 5.60
C ASP A 127 -4.26 -7.78 5.35
N THR A 128 -4.70 -7.89 4.08
CA THR A 128 -5.80 -8.76 3.61
C THR A 128 -7.19 -8.44 4.19
N LEU A 129 -7.38 -7.25 4.77
CA LEU A 129 -8.65 -6.85 5.37
C LEU A 129 -9.78 -6.70 4.35
N GLU A 130 -9.48 -6.43 3.08
CA GLU A 130 -10.46 -6.38 1.99
C GLU A 130 -11.12 -7.75 1.77
N ARG A 131 -10.31 -8.81 1.68
CA ARG A 131 -10.79 -10.19 1.56
C ARG A 131 -11.62 -10.59 2.77
N ARG A 132 -11.13 -10.26 3.96
CA ARG A 132 -11.81 -10.58 5.23
C ARG A 132 -13.08 -9.77 5.47
N ALA A 133 -13.21 -8.59 4.86
CA ALA A 133 -14.48 -7.87 4.83
C ALA A 133 -15.52 -8.56 3.93
N GLY A 134 -15.08 -9.43 3.01
CA GLY A 134 -15.90 -10.12 2.03
C GLY A 134 -16.01 -9.39 0.69
N VAL A 135 -15.03 -8.54 0.34
CA VAL A 135 -14.93 -8.00 -1.02
C VAL A 135 -14.64 -9.16 -1.99
N PRO A 136 -15.35 -9.29 -3.13
CA PRO A 136 -15.13 -10.39 -4.06
C PRO A 136 -13.67 -10.44 -4.55
N GLU A 137 -13.06 -11.64 -4.54
CA GLU A 137 -11.62 -11.78 -4.81
C GLU A 137 -11.24 -11.33 -6.23
N ASP A 138 -12.11 -11.55 -7.22
CA ASP A 138 -11.94 -11.13 -8.61
C ASP A 138 -11.98 -9.60 -8.79
N LYS A 139 -12.41 -8.88 -7.75
CA LYS A 139 -12.50 -7.42 -7.73
C LYS A 139 -11.33 -6.78 -6.98
N ILE A 140 -10.46 -7.55 -6.34
CA ILE A 140 -9.33 -7.03 -5.55
C ILE A 140 -8.05 -7.12 -6.37
N ILE A 141 -7.32 -6.00 -6.46
CA ILE A 141 -5.97 -5.93 -7.01
C ILE A 141 -5.02 -5.50 -5.90
N GLU A 142 -4.30 -6.47 -5.34
CA GLU A 142 -3.27 -6.27 -4.32
C GLU A 142 -1.98 -5.78 -4.99
N ALA A 143 -1.86 -4.46 -5.20
CA ALA A 143 -0.77 -3.88 -5.97
C ALA A 143 0.61 -4.16 -5.34
N HIS A 144 0.68 -4.17 -4.02
CA HIS A 144 1.88 -4.54 -3.27
C HIS A 144 1.86 -5.99 -2.80
N GLY A 145 1.00 -6.83 -3.40
CA GLY A 145 0.85 -8.23 -3.03
C GLY A 145 0.27 -8.41 -1.62
N SER A 146 0.44 -9.60 -1.05
CA SER A 146 -0.15 -9.92 0.25
C SER A 146 0.52 -11.11 0.94
N PHE A 147 0.14 -11.36 2.19
CA PHE A 147 0.51 -12.57 2.92
C PHE A 147 -0.26 -13.83 2.48
N ALA A 148 -1.12 -13.75 1.46
CA ALA A 148 -2.00 -14.86 1.07
C ALA A 148 -1.27 -16.02 0.38
N THR A 149 -0.12 -15.76 -0.23
CA THR A 149 0.73 -16.79 -0.88
C THR A 149 2.21 -16.47 -0.67
N GLN A 150 3.09 -17.44 -0.93
CA GLN A 150 4.54 -17.26 -0.81
C GLN A 150 5.32 -18.00 -1.89
N ARG A 151 6.45 -17.43 -2.30
CA ARG A 151 7.34 -17.97 -3.33
C ARG A 151 8.81 -17.78 -2.98
N CYS A 152 9.65 -18.64 -3.56
CA CYS A 152 11.09 -18.44 -3.54
C CYS A 152 11.47 -17.18 -4.34
N ILE A 153 12.37 -16.35 -3.80
CA ILE A 153 12.82 -15.12 -4.48
C ILE A 153 13.71 -15.37 -5.70
N ASP A 154 14.25 -16.58 -5.85
CA ASP A 154 15.13 -16.97 -6.95
C ASP A 154 14.39 -17.76 -8.03
N CYS A 155 13.86 -18.93 -7.69
CA CYS A 155 13.21 -19.81 -8.68
C CYS A 155 11.69 -19.58 -8.84
N ARG A 156 11.09 -18.67 -8.07
CA ARG A 156 9.66 -18.32 -8.09
C ARG A 156 8.68 -19.47 -7.81
N LYS A 157 9.16 -20.66 -7.44
CA LYS A 157 8.29 -21.77 -7.06
C LYS A 157 7.47 -21.41 -5.80
N PRO A 158 6.17 -21.74 -5.78
CA PRO A 158 5.35 -21.65 -4.58
C PRO A 158 5.98 -22.41 -3.42
N PHE A 159 5.76 -21.90 -2.22
CA PHE A 159 6.11 -22.56 -0.97
C PHE A 159 4.83 -22.84 -0.19
N ASP A 160 4.82 -23.87 0.63
CA ASP A 160 3.62 -24.34 1.34
C ASP A 160 3.16 -23.33 2.41
N ASP A 161 1.83 -23.12 2.50
CA ASP A 161 1.21 -22.14 3.42
C ASP A 161 1.45 -22.50 4.89
N ALA A 162 1.27 -23.78 5.25
CA ALA A 162 1.41 -24.25 6.62
C ALA A 162 2.87 -24.18 7.08
N LEU A 163 3.81 -24.58 6.20
CA LEU A 163 5.24 -24.43 6.47
C LEU A 163 5.65 -22.96 6.57
N MET A 164 5.13 -22.08 5.72
CA MET A 164 5.46 -20.65 5.82
C MET A 164 4.95 -20.06 7.13
N LYS A 165 3.74 -20.43 7.54
CA LYS A 165 3.18 -20.05 8.84
C LYS A 165 4.07 -20.54 9.97
N GLU A 166 4.46 -21.81 9.99
CA GLU A 166 5.38 -22.36 11.00
C GLU A 166 6.68 -21.55 11.06
N HIS A 167 7.29 -21.29 9.91
CA HIS A 167 8.53 -20.53 9.81
C HIS A 167 8.40 -19.09 10.33
N ILE A 168 7.33 -18.37 9.95
CA ILE A 168 7.09 -17.01 10.43
C ILE A 168 6.81 -17.01 11.94
N MET A 169 5.99 -17.93 12.44
CA MET A 169 5.66 -18.03 13.87
C MET A 169 6.90 -18.35 14.72
N ALA A 170 7.78 -19.23 14.22
CA ALA A 170 9.05 -19.57 14.86
C ALA A 170 10.18 -18.55 14.59
N LYS A 171 9.91 -17.44 13.86
CA LYS A 171 10.92 -16.48 13.38
C LYS A 171 12.11 -17.13 12.65
N LYS A 172 11.84 -18.27 12.00
CA LYS A 172 12.81 -19.09 11.28
C LYS A 172 12.78 -18.74 9.79
N ILE A 173 13.93 -18.37 9.23
CA ILE A 173 14.04 -18.04 7.80
C ILE A 173 13.69 -19.26 6.94
N ALA A 174 12.73 -19.11 6.04
CA ALA A 174 12.36 -20.18 5.11
C ALA A 174 13.32 -20.24 3.91
N LYS A 175 13.69 -21.48 3.55
CA LYS A 175 14.57 -21.81 2.44
C LYS A 175 13.81 -22.66 1.44
N CYS A 176 13.99 -22.38 0.16
CA CYS A 176 13.36 -23.13 -0.91
C CYS A 176 13.93 -24.56 -0.96
N PRO A 177 13.08 -25.60 -0.98
CA PRO A 177 13.56 -26.99 -1.05
C PRO A 177 14.22 -27.35 -2.39
N HIS A 178 14.06 -26.51 -3.42
CA HIS A 178 14.59 -26.78 -4.77
C HIS A 178 15.93 -26.12 -5.06
N CYS A 179 16.16 -24.90 -4.57
CA CYS A 179 17.36 -24.12 -4.91
C CYS A 179 18.04 -23.49 -3.68
N SER A 180 17.56 -23.76 -2.47
CA SER A 180 18.07 -23.19 -1.21
C SER A 180 18.02 -21.66 -1.10
N GLY A 181 17.36 -20.99 -2.05
CA GLY A 181 17.07 -19.56 -2.02
C GLY A 181 16.10 -19.18 -0.90
N TYR A 182 16.08 -17.92 -0.49
CA TYR A 182 15.11 -17.48 0.52
C TYR A 182 13.69 -17.50 -0.04
N VAL A 183 12.73 -17.70 0.85
CA VAL A 183 11.30 -17.63 0.54
C VAL A 183 10.73 -16.44 1.29
N LYS A 184 9.74 -15.77 0.71
CA LYS A 184 8.95 -14.75 1.40
C LYS A 184 7.49 -14.83 0.94
N PRO A 185 6.54 -14.32 1.74
CA PRO A 185 5.21 -14.00 1.26
C PRO A 185 5.28 -13.14 0.00
N ASP A 186 4.28 -13.26 -0.87
CA ASP A 186 4.17 -12.56 -2.14
C ASP A 186 3.77 -11.09 -1.96
N ILE A 187 4.46 -10.41 -1.03
CA ILE A 187 4.48 -8.97 -0.84
C ILE A 187 5.54 -8.39 -1.76
N VAL A 188 5.22 -7.34 -2.50
CA VAL A 188 6.17 -6.66 -3.38
C VAL A 188 7.13 -5.83 -2.55
N PHE A 189 8.42 -6.13 -2.66
CA PHE A 189 9.49 -5.35 -2.04
C PHE A 189 9.96 -4.24 -3.00
N PHE A 190 10.55 -3.18 -2.47
CA PHE A 190 11.28 -2.21 -3.26
C PHE A 190 12.39 -2.92 -4.07
N GLY A 191 12.40 -2.65 -5.38
CA GLY A 191 13.26 -3.31 -6.35
C GLY A 191 12.64 -4.54 -7.04
N GLU A 192 11.42 -4.95 -6.67
CA GLU A 192 10.65 -5.97 -7.40
C GLU A 192 9.66 -5.34 -8.39
N GLY A 193 9.33 -6.09 -9.44
CA GLY A 193 8.25 -5.73 -10.36
C GLY A 193 6.88 -5.95 -9.72
N LEU A 194 5.93 -5.08 -10.03
CA LEU A 194 4.54 -5.24 -9.61
C LEU A 194 3.90 -6.51 -10.19
N PRO A 195 2.82 -7.02 -9.57
CA PRO A 195 2.15 -8.21 -10.06
C PRO A 195 1.60 -8.02 -11.48
N PRO A 196 1.69 -9.02 -12.38
CA PRO A 196 1.20 -8.88 -13.75
C PRO A 196 -0.29 -8.50 -13.84
N HIS A 197 -1.11 -8.98 -12.91
CA HIS A 197 -2.54 -8.66 -12.87
C HIS A 197 -2.81 -7.18 -12.60
N PHE A 198 -1.94 -6.49 -11.85
CA PHE A 198 -2.03 -5.04 -11.64
C PHE A 198 -1.80 -4.29 -12.96
N ILE A 199 -0.79 -4.70 -13.75
CA ILE A 199 -0.50 -4.06 -15.03
C ILE A 199 -1.62 -4.32 -16.05
N ASN A 200 -2.14 -5.54 -16.06
CA ASN A 200 -3.19 -5.94 -17.00
C ASN A 200 -4.54 -5.25 -16.71
N SER A 201 -4.79 -4.82 -15.47
CA SER A 201 -6.03 -4.16 -15.09
C SER A 201 -6.04 -2.65 -15.38
N LEU A 202 -4.89 -2.03 -15.66
CA LEU A 202 -4.79 -0.57 -15.82
C LEU A 202 -5.73 0.01 -16.87
N ASN A 203 -5.93 -0.70 -17.99
CA ASN A 203 -6.79 -0.23 -19.07
C ASN A 203 -8.26 -0.09 -18.65
N SER A 204 -8.72 -0.87 -17.66
CA SER A 204 -10.13 -0.77 -17.23
C SER A 204 -10.44 0.53 -16.50
N LEU A 205 -9.43 1.25 -15.99
CA LEU A 205 -9.62 2.57 -15.36
C LEU A 205 -10.10 3.63 -16.36
N LEU A 206 -9.90 3.41 -17.67
CA LEU A 206 -10.43 4.29 -18.72
C LEU A 206 -11.97 4.28 -18.78
N ASP A 207 -12.60 3.23 -18.26
CA ASP A 207 -14.06 3.06 -18.20
C ASP A 207 -14.65 3.46 -16.83
N ALA A 208 -13.86 4.13 -15.98
CA ALA A 208 -14.28 4.53 -14.65
C ALA A 208 -15.35 5.65 -14.70
N ASP A 209 -16.47 5.41 -14.01
CA ASP A 209 -17.51 6.41 -13.80
C ASP A 209 -17.28 7.22 -12.51
N LEU A 210 -16.56 6.63 -11.55
CA LEU A 210 -16.21 7.21 -10.27
C LEU A 210 -14.94 6.56 -9.73
N LEU A 211 -13.96 7.38 -9.34
CA LEU A 211 -12.79 6.93 -8.60
C LEU A 211 -12.87 7.42 -7.15
N ILE A 212 -12.83 6.50 -6.18
CA ILE A 212 -12.76 6.82 -4.75
C ILE A 212 -11.36 6.47 -4.22
N ILE A 213 -10.64 7.47 -3.75
CA ILE A 213 -9.29 7.36 -3.20
C ILE A 213 -9.40 7.50 -1.69
N MET A 214 -8.95 6.49 -0.93
CA MET A 214 -9.12 6.48 0.52
C MET A 214 -7.85 6.12 1.28
N GLY A 215 -7.54 6.91 2.31
CA GLY A 215 -6.50 6.56 3.29
C GLY A 215 -5.12 6.31 2.69
N THR A 216 -4.72 7.04 1.64
CA THR A 216 -3.40 6.91 1.01
C THR A 216 -2.74 8.27 0.86
N SER A 217 -1.41 8.29 0.93
CA SER A 217 -0.62 9.52 0.69
C SER A 217 -0.34 9.77 -0.80
N LEU A 218 -0.62 8.81 -1.68
CA LEU A 218 -0.30 8.85 -3.12
C LEU A 218 1.17 9.21 -3.43
N THR A 219 2.13 8.73 -2.63
CA THR A 219 3.56 9.02 -2.86
C THR A 219 4.36 7.82 -3.38
N VAL A 220 3.75 6.64 -3.45
CA VAL A 220 4.41 5.41 -3.92
C VAL A 220 4.00 5.14 -5.35
N HIS A 221 4.96 5.23 -6.27
CA HIS A 221 4.77 4.91 -7.68
C HIS A 221 5.05 3.43 -7.95
N PRO A 222 4.38 2.83 -8.95
CA PRO A 222 3.45 3.47 -9.90
C PRO A 222 2.00 3.55 -9.41
N PHE A 223 1.68 3.10 -8.19
CA PHE A 223 0.29 3.10 -7.68
C PHE A 223 -0.33 4.51 -7.65
N ALA A 224 0.43 5.52 -7.24
CA ALA A 224 -0.05 6.91 -7.21
C ALA A 224 -0.58 7.39 -8.57
N SER A 225 0.07 6.96 -9.67
CA SER A 225 -0.28 7.35 -11.03
C SER A 225 -1.60 6.77 -11.52
N LEU A 226 -2.20 5.79 -10.82
CA LEU A 226 -3.53 5.28 -11.17
C LEU A 226 -4.59 6.38 -11.10
N ALA A 227 -4.42 7.38 -10.24
CA ALA A 227 -5.36 8.48 -10.08
C ALA A 227 -5.43 9.43 -11.30
N GLU A 228 -4.48 9.29 -12.23
CA GLU A 228 -4.37 10.10 -13.45
C GLU A 228 -4.97 9.39 -14.68
N ILE A 229 -5.22 8.08 -14.60
CA ILE A 229 -5.67 7.27 -15.74
C ILE A 229 -7.15 7.50 -16.10
N PRO A 230 -8.09 7.62 -15.15
CA PRO A 230 -9.50 7.82 -15.49
C PRO A 230 -9.76 9.03 -16.40
N PRO A 231 -10.85 9.02 -17.19
CA PRO A 231 -11.21 10.15 -18.02
C PRO A 231 -11.33 11.44 -17.21
N GLN A 232 -11.02 12.58 -17.81
CA GLN A 232 -11.17 13.90 -17.16
C GLN A 232 -12.62 14.23 -16.74
N SER A 233 -13.61 13.49 -17.27
CA SER A 233 -15.01 13.57 -16.86
C SER A 233 -15.36 12.68 -15.67
N CYS A 234 -14.50 11.73 -15.29
CA CYS A 234 -14.70 10.88 -14.13
C CYS A 234 -14.48 11.71 -12.85
N PRO A 235 -15.50 11.88 -11.99
CA PRO A 235 -15.29 12.46 -10.67
C PRO A 235 -14.27 11.63 -9.87
N ARG A 236 -13.35 12.32 -9.18
CA ARG A 236 -12.44 11.69 -8.20
C ARG A 236 -12.81 12.16 -6.80
N VAL A 237 -12.98 11.24 -5.87
CA VAL A 237 -13.33 11.54 -4.49
C VAL A 237 -12.18 11.13 -3.59
N LEU A 238 -11.61 12.07 -2.85
CA LEU A 238 -10.61 11.79 -1.83
C LEU A 238 -11.28 11.74 -0.46
N ILE A 239 -11.13 10.62 0.25
CA ILE A 239 -11.48 10.47 1.66
C ILE A 239 -10.19 10.22 2.43
N ASN A 240 -9.65 11.25 3.06
CA ASN A 240 -8.34 11.17 3.71
C ASN A 240 -8.18 12.22 4.81
N MET A 241 -7.20 12.08 5.69
CA MET A 241 -6.91 13.12 6.69
C MET A 241 -6.40 14.42 6.06
N GLU A 242 -5.62 14.29 4.98
CA GLU A 242 -4.91 15.39 4.33
C GLU A 242 -5.13 15.38 2.82
N PRO A 243 -5.04 16.55 2.14
CA PRO A 243 -4.96 16.60 0.68
C PRO A 243 -3.71 15.87 0.19
N VAL A 244 -3.82 15.15 -0.93
CA VAL A 244 -2.72 14.33 -1.49
C VAL A 244 -2.76 14.37 -3.01
N GLY A 245 -1.59 14.18 -3.63
CA GLY A 245 -1.46 14.23 -5.09
C GLY A 245 -1.95 15.55 -5.69
N ASP A 246 -2.51 15.46 -6.90
CA ASP A 246 -3.17 16.54 -7.64
C ASP A 246 -4.69 16.60 -7.36
N ILE A 247 -5.18 15.84 -6.37
CA ILE A 247 -6.62 15.74 -6.14
C ILE A 247 -7.14 17.07 -5.61
N GLY A 248 -8.08 17.66 -6.35
CA GLY A 248 -8.63 19.00 -6.10
C GLY A 248 -8.40 19.95 -7.26
N ASP A 249 -7.51 19.60 -8.19
CA ASP A 249 -7.21 20.40 -9.38
C ASP A 249 -8.20 20.17 -10.52
N ASN A 250 -8.98 19.08 -10.50
CA ASN A 250 -10.04 18.85 -11.49
C ASN A 250 -11.40 19.39 -11.03
N PRO A 251 -12.26 19.88 -11.95
CA PRO A 251 -13.54 20.48 -11.59
C PRO A 251 -14.48 19.55 -10.81
N ASP A 252 -14.42 18.24 -11.05
CA ASP A 252 -15.27 17.24 -10.41
C ASP A 252 -14.57 16.49 -9.26
N ASP A 253 -13.41 16.98 -8.80
CA ASP A 253 -12.75 16.44 -7.61
C ASP A 253 -13.45 16.87 -6.32
N LEU A 254 -13.71 15.91 -5.44
CA LEU A 254 -14.30 16.12 -4.12
C LEU A 254 -13.37 15.61 -3.01
N LEU A 255 -12.88 16.52 -2.18
CA LEU A 255 -12.04 16.23 -1.02
C LEU A 255 -12.87 16.24 0.26
N LEU A 256 -12.99 15.09 0.90
CA LEU A 256 -13.60 14.89 2.20
C LEU A 256 -12.48 14.60 3.20
N LEU A 257 -12.13 15.61 4.01
CA LEU A 257 -10.95 15.59 4.87
C LEU A 257 -11.30 15.26 6.31
N GLY A 258 -10.91 14.08 6.78
CA GLY A 258 -11.23 13.53 8.09
C GLY A 258 -10.98 12.01 8.17
N GLN A 259 -11.46 11.39 9.24
CA GLN A 259 -11.33 9.93 9.40
C GLN A 259 -12.18 9.19 8.37
N CYS A 260 -11.60 8.18 7.70
CA CYS A 260 -12.26 7.44 6.63
C CYS A 260 -13.60 6.85 7.07
N ASP A 261 -13.62 6.13 8.20
CA ASP A 261 -14.83 5.47 8.70
C ASP A 261 -15.98 6.43 8.97
N GLN A 262 -15.68 7.62 9.52
CA GLN A 262 -16.71 8.62 9.81
C GLN A 262 -17.30 9.22 8.53
N ILE A 263 -16.46 9.52 7.54
CA ILE A 263 -16.93 10.06 6.26
C ILE A 263 -17.74 9.01 5.50
N VAL A 264 -17.28 7.75 5.50
CA VAL A 264 -18.00 6.61 4.94
C VAL A 264 -19.37 6.46 5.58
N GLU A 265 -19.44 6.57 6.92
CA GLU A 265 -20.70 6.48 7.64
C GLU A 265 -21.67 7.59 7.22
N GLU A 266 -21.21 8.85 7.16
CA GLU A 266 -22.01 10.00 6.73
C GLU A 266 -22.48 9.86 5.27
N LEU A 267 -21.60 9.38 4.38
CA LEU A 267 -21.97 9.10 2.99
C LEU A 267 -23.04 7.99 2.90
N CYS A 268 -22.92 6.93 3.71
CA CYS A 268 -23.91 5.85 3.74
C CYS A 268 -25.25 6.30 4.33
N LYS A 269 -25.26 7.22 5.31
CA LYS A 269 -26.50 7.86 5.79
C LYS A 269 -27.20 8.60 4.65
N GLU A 270 -26.46 9.40 3.88
CA GLU A 270 -27.02 10.13 2.74
C GLU A 270 -27.49 9.20 1.60
N LEU A 271 -26.78 8.10 1.35
CA LEU A 271 -27.18 7.10 0.35
C LEU A 271 -28.46 6.33 0.77
N GLY A 272 -28.74 6.30 2.07
CA GLY A 272 -29.75 5.44 2.68
C GLY A 272 -29.29 3.99 2.86
N TRP A 273 -27.98 3.77 3.01
CA TRP A 273 -27.35 2.44 3.14
C TRP A 273 -26.63 2.25 4.49
N HIS A 274 -26.91 3.09 5.48
CA HIS A 274 -26.26 3.03 6.79
C HIS A 274 -26.50 1.68 7.51
N ASP A 275 -27.75 1.19 7.53
CA ASP A 275 -28.07 -0.09 8.16
C ASP A 275 -27.39 -1.27 7.44
N ASP A 276 -27.32 -1.23 6.10
CA ASP A 276 -26.59 -2.22 5.32
C ASP A 276 -25.10 -2.22 5.67
N LEU A 277 -24.48 -1.04 5.76
CA LEU A 277 -23.07 -0.89 6.16
C LEU A 277 -22.82 -1.50 7.54
N GLN A 278 -23.66 -1.18 8.53
CA GLN A 278 -23.51 -1.69 9.89
C GLN A 278 -23.67 -3.20 9.95
N ARG A 279 -24.65 -3.75 9.22
CA ARG A 279 -24.83 -5.20 9.10
C ARG A 279 -23.59 -5.87 8.51
N LEU A 280 -23.08 -5.36 7.40
CA LEU A 280 -21.89 -5.93 6.75
C LEU A 280 -20.64 -5.86 7.62
N TRP A 281 -20.49 -4.77 8.37
CA TRP A 281 -19.40 -4.65 9.33
C TRP A 281 -19.58 -5.61 10.52
N ALA A 282 -20.81 -5.78 11.02
CA ALA A 282 -21.13 -6.77 12.06
C ALA A 282 -20.78 -8.21 11.62
N ASP A 283 -21.05 -8.57 10.36
CA ASP A 283 -20.71 -9.88 9.79
C ASP A 283 -19.20 -10.21 9.90
N THR A 284 -18.34 -9.19 10.01
CA THR A 284 -16.87 -9.38 10.12
C THR A 284 -16.39 -9.70 11.54
N GLU A 285 -17.26 -9.72 12.54
CA GLU A 285 -16.88 -9.92 13.95
C GLU A 285 -16.14 -11.24 14.18
N GLY A 286 -16.58 -12.32 13.53
CA GLY A 286 -15.94 -13.65 13.60
C GLY A 286 -14.67 -13.78 12.76
N SER A 287 -14.25 -12.74 12.03
CA SER A 287 -13.07 -12.82 11.17
C SER A 287 -11.75 -12.76 11.94
N VAL A 288 -11.76 -12.38 13.22
CA VAL A 288 -10.57 -12.28 14.08
C VAL A 288 -10.26 -13.65 14.65
N ILE A 289 -9.04 -14.14 14.42
CA ILE A 289 -8.56 -15.38 15.02
C ILE A 289 -8.10 -15.03 16.44
N SER A 290 -8.84 -15.46 17.46
CA SER A 290 -8.36 -15.34 18.84
C SER A 290 -7.30 -16.42 19.10
N ASP A 291 -6.20 -16.07 19.76
CA ASP A 291 -5.13 -17.02 20.16
C ASP A 291 -5.60 -18.06 21.21
N THR A 292 -6.89 -18.10 21.53
CA THR A 292 -7.50 -19.15 22.34
C THR A 292 -7.73 -20.38 21.46
N GLN A 293 -6.80 -21.32 21.50
CA GLN A 293 -7.06 -22.67 21.02
C GLN A 293 -8.33 -23.23 21.68
N PRO A 294 -9.29 -23.76 20.92
CA PRO A 294 -10.22 -24.74 21.46
C PRO A 294 -9.46 -26.06 21.57
N GLU A 295 -9.13 -26.49 22.79
CA GLU A 295 -8.83 -27.91 23.02
C GLU A 295 -10.12 -28.71 22.82
N GLU A 296 -10.33 -29.21 21.60
CA GLU A 296 -11.32 -30.24 21.35
C GLU A 296 -10.65 -31.61 21.41
N GLY A 297 -11.07 -32.44 22.37
CA GLY A 297 -10.89 -33.89 22.32
C GLY A 297 -10.14 -34.55 23.50
N LYS A 298 -10.61 -34.38 24.73
CA LYS A 298 -10.29 -35.33 25.81
C LYS A 298 -11.14 -36.60 25.67
N GLU A 299 -10.57 -37.64 25.06
CA GLU A 299 -10.94 -39.01 25.40
C GLU A 299 -10.14 -39.46 26.64
N LYS A 300 -10.87 -40.10 27.56
CA LYS A 300 -10.42 -40.53 28.87
C LYS A 300 -9.55 -41.77 28.76
N GLU A 301 -8.39 -41.78 29.41
CA GLU A 301 -7.88 -43.00 30.06
C GLU A 301 -6.86 -42.70 31.17
N GLY A 302 -7.03 -43.39 32.31
CA GLY A 302 -5.95 -43.92 33.14
C GLY A 302 -5.14 -42.95 34.02
N ALA A 303 -5.49 -42.89 35.30
CA ALA A 303 -4.69 -42.25 36.34
C ALA A 303 -3.33 -42.94 36.59
N ALA A 304 -2.25 -42.15 36.61
CA ALA A 304 -1.05 -42.44 37.41
C ALA A 304 -0.34 -41.12 37.77
N LYS A 305 -0.33 -40.78 39.07
CA LYS A 305 0.47 -39.70 39.65
C LYS A 305 1.96 -40.04 39.55
N LYS A 306 2.78 -39.09 39.11
CA LYS A 306 4.15 -38.91 39.60
C LYS A 306 4.57 -37.46 39.46
N ASP A 307 5.15 -36.96 40.55
CA ASP A 307 5.76 -35.65 40.69
C ASP A 307 6.93 -35.46 39.72
N SER A 308 7.06 -34.27 39.15
CA SER A 308 8.36 -33.58 39.01
C SER A 308 8.15 -32.14 38.60
N ALA A 309 8.83 -31.27 39.33
CA ALA A 309 8.90 -29.83 39.13
C ALA A 309 9.77 -29.44 37.91
N GLU A 310 9.66 -28.16 37.55
CA GLU A 310 10.65 -27.33 36.85
C GLU A 310 11.04 -27.70 35.41
N ASP A 311 10.51 -26.92 34.44
CA ASP A 311 11.31 -26.45 33.30
C ASP A 311 10.73 -25.12 32.77
N LYS A 312 11.17 -24.00 33.36
CA LYS A 312 11.10 -22.68 32.71
C LYS A 312 12.45 -22.43 32.04
N GLY A 313 12.72 -23.23 31.02
CA GLY A 313 13.89 -23.09 30.16
C GLY A 313 13.61 -22.14 28.99
N ASN A 314 14.00 -20.88 29.20
CA ASN A 314 15.01 -20.26 28.35
C ASN A 314 14.62 -19.64 26.98
N VAL A 315 13.70 -18.67 26.98
CA VAL A 315 13.51 -17.76 25.83
C VAL A 315 14.57 -16.66 25.80
N ASP A 316 15.09 -16.27 26.97
CA ASP A 316 16.07 -15.19 27.10
C ASP A 316 17.46 -15.59 26.61
N ASP A 317 17.94 -16.83 26.86
CA ASP A 317 19.25 -17.24 26.32
C ASP A 317 19.18 -17.53 24.81
N ALA A 318 18.02 -17.92 24.28
CA ALA A 318 17.85 -18.08 22.83
C ALA A 318 17.93 -16.73 22.09
N LEU A 319 17.43 -15.66 22.71
CA LEU A 319 17.56 -14.30 22.20
C LEU A 319 19.00 -13.79 22.34
N ALA A 320 19.64 -14.03 23.48
CA ALA A 320 21.05 -13.68 23.71
C ALA A 320 21.99 -14.41 22.74
N GLU A 321 21.70 -15.67 22.41
CA GLU A 321 22.48 -16.45 21.45
C GLU A 321 22.32 -15.91 20.01
N ALA A 322 21.13 -15.45 19.64
CA ALA A 322 20.88 -14.81 18.35
C ALA A 322 21.58 -13.45 18.23
N GLU A 323 21.57 -12.64 19.30
CA GLU A 323 22.30 -11.36 19.37
C GLU A 323 23.81 -11.54 19.28
N ALA A 324 24.36 -12.55 19.97
CA ALA A 324 25.78 -12.89 19.91
C ALA A 324 26.21 -13.33 18.49
N ARG A 325 25.38 -14.12 17.80
CA ARG A 325 25.63 -14.54 16.41
C ARG A 325 25.60 -13.35 15.44
N LEU A 326 24.69 -12.39 15.66
CA LEU A 326 24.63 -11.16 14.87
C LEU A 326 25.87 -10.27 15.10
N ALA A 327 26.31 -10.13 16.35
CA ALA A 327 27.52 -9.38 16.67
C ALA A 327 28.78 -9.99 16.03
N ALA A 328 28.90 -11.32 16.01
CA ALA A 328 30.02 -12.02 15.39
C ALA A 328 30.07 -11.82 13.87
N LEU A 329 28.91 -11.81 13.20
CA LEU A 329 28.83 -11.55 11.76
C LEU A 329 29.23 -10.12 11.39
N VAL A 330 28.88 -9.13 12.22
CA VAL A 330 29.25 -7.72 12.04
C VAL A 330 30.76 -7.50 12.24
N VAL A 331 31.39 -8.24 13.16
CA VAL A 331 32.85 -8.19 13.36
C VAL A 331 33.58 -8.81 12.17
N ALA A 332 33.12 -9.96 11.68
CA ALA A 332 33.71 -10.61 10.51
C ALA A 332 33.63 -9.74 9.25
N GLU A 333 32.55 -8.96 9.07
CA GLU A 333 32.40 -8.02 7.94
C GLU A 333 33.37 -6.82 8.04
N LYS A 334 33.70 -6.36 9.24
CA LYS A 334 34.69 -5.30 9.47
C LYS A 334 36.13 -5.78 9.24
N GLU A 335 36.44 -7.04 9.55
CA GLU A 335 37.76 -7.62 9.29
C GLU A 335 38.00 -7.86 7.79
N VAL A 336 36.96 -8.23 7.03
CA VAL A 336 37.05 -8.41 5.57
C VAL A 336 37.24 -7.08 4.82
N LEU A 337 36.83 -5.94 5.40
CA LEU A 337 36.99 -4.61 4.83
C LEU A 337 38.26 -3.88 5.32
N GLY A 338 39.05 -4.50 6.20
CA GLY A 338 40.17 -3.88 6.92
C GLY A 338 41.57 -4.04 6.32
N GLU A 339 41.73 -4.54 5.08
CA GLU A 339 43.04 -4.65 4.42
C GLU A 339 43.04 -4.04 3.02
N LYS A 340 43.06 -2.69 2.94
CA LYS A 340 43.76 -1.96 1.87
C LYS A 340 44.37 -0.67 2.41
N ASP A 341 45.67 -0.75 2.65
CA ASP A 341 46.56 0.28 3.16
C ASP A 341 46.82 1.46 2.20
N THR A 342 46.98 2.64 2.83
CA THR A 342 47.95 3.75 2.64
C THR A 342 48.31 4.31 1.25
N LYS A 343 48.22 5.65 1.11
CA LYS A 343 49.38 6.59 1.13
C LYS A 343 48.99 8.06 0.86
N ALA A 344 49.88 8.94 1.33
CA ALA A 344 49.99 10.41 1.18
C ALA A 344 49.08 11.26 2.08
N GLU A 345 49.52 12.35 2.72
CA GLU A 345 50.83 12.93 3.06
C GLU A 345 50.52 13.98 4.15
N GLU A 346 51.43 14.16 5.13
CA GLU A 346 51.39 15.26 6.13
C GLU A 346 51.59 16.61 5.39
N ASN A 347 51.16 17.80 5.81
CA ASN A 347 51.21 18.41 7.14
C ASN A 347 50.49 19.82 7.08
N PRO A 348 50.56 20.72 8.10
CA PRO A 348 49.42 21.13 8.92
C PRO A 348 49.03 22.61 8.78
N THR A 349 47.90 23.05 9.36
CA THR A 349 47.78 24.28 10.19
C THR A 349 46.34 24.60 10.61
N THR A 350 46.16 24.85 11.92
CA THR A 350 45.32 25.89 12.59
C THR A 350 44.18 26.53 11.79
N SER A 351 42.93 26.64 12.24
CA SER A 351 42.48 27.29 13.47
C SER A 351 40.95 27.39 13.48
N THR A 352 40.42 27.55 14.69
CA THR A 352 39.06 27.91 15.13
C THR A 352 38.38 29.10 14.42
N SER A 353 37.05 29.05 14.26
CA SER A 353 36.06 30.11 14.64
C SER A 353 34.72 29.84 13.93
N THR A 354 33.61 29.53 14.63
CA THR A 354 32.61 30.47 15.18
C THR A 354 32.09 31.59 14.26
N VAL A 355 30.82 31.46 13.86
CA VAL A 355 29.69 32.42 13.86
C VAL A 355 29.86 33.84 13.26
N ALA A 356 29.22 34.04 12.08
CA ALA A 356 28.26 35.09 11.62
C ALA A 356 28.53 36.61 11.88
N PRO A 357 27.67 37.56 11.39
CA PRO A 357 27.14 37.84 10.04
C PRO A 357 27.21 39.36 9.65
N GLY A 358 26.76 39.69 8.42
CA GLY A 358 26.38 41.05 7.96
C GLY A 358 27.34 41.64 6.91
N VAL A 359 26.99 42.50 5.95
CA VAL A 359 25.81 43.33 5.61
C VAL A 359 26.21 43.98 4.25
N VAL A 360 25.44 43.85 3.14
CA VAL A 360 24.55 44.90 2.52
C VAL A 360 25.12 45.62 1.26
N VAL A 361 24.27 45.64 0.21
CA VAL A 361 24.15 46.42 -1.08
C VAL A 361 25.29 46.50 -2.11
N GLU A 362 24.96 46.30 -3.40
CA GLU A 362 24.64 47.40 -4.35
C GLU A 362 24.08 46.89 -5.70
N GLU A 363 23.30 47.75 -6.35
CA GLU A 363 22.35 47.50 -7.45
C GLU A 363 22.92 47.64 -8.89
N LYS A 364 22.33 46.84 -9.82
CA LYS A 364 21.90 47.15 -11.23
C LYS A 364 22.94 47.56 -12.31
N PRO A 365 22.62 47.56 -13.63
CA PRO A 365 21.31 47.46 -14.29
C PRO A 365 21.18 46.47 -15.48
N ALA A 366 19.97 46.48 -16.06
CA ALA A 366 19.39 45.62 -17.09
C ALA A 366 19.76 45.93 -18.56
N THR A 367 19.49 44.96 -19.46
CA THR A 367 19.16 45.13 -20.90
C THR A 367 18.35 43.90 -21.35
N THR A 368 17.03 43.98 -21.60
CA THR A 368 16.32 44.24 -22.89
C THR A 368 16.76 43.39 -24.10
N SER A 369 15.94 42.44 -24.55
CA SER A 369 15.36 42.40 -25.91
C SER A 369 14.55 41.12 -26.21
N SER A 370 13.40 41.34 -26.85
CA SER A 370 12.62 40.44 -27.73
C SER A 370 12.09 41.37 -28.85
N PRO A 371 11.49 40.93 -29.98
CA PRO A 371 10.91 39.62 -30.32
C PRO A 371 11.06 39.20 -31.83
N SER A 372 10.18 38.29 -32.28
CA SER A 372 9.81 37.90 -33.66
C SER A 372 10.49 36.60 -34.16
N THR A 373 9.87 35.65 -34.86
CA THR A 373 8.63 35.58 -35.68
C THR A 373 8.21 34.11 -35.88
N THR A 374 6.89 33.82 -35.88
CA THR A 374 6.22 32.75 -36.65
C THR A 374 5.64 33.39 -37.94
N PRO A 375 5.02 32.71 -38.95
CA PRO A 375 4.48 31.33 -39.01
C PRO A 375 4.73 30.57 -40.35
N SER A 376 4.32 29.30 -40.44
CA SER A 376 3.82 28.75 -41.71
C SER A 376 2.90 27.54 -41.52
N GLN A 377 1.68 27.67 -42.04
CA GLN A 377 0.69 26.62 -42.26
C GLN A 377 0.90 26.01 -43.66
N ALA A 378 0.62 24.72 -43.84
CA ALA A 378 0.13 24.18 -45.11
C ALA A 378 -0.50 22.78 -44.95
N THR A 379 -1.80 22.70 -45.18
CA THR A 379 -2.57 21.61 -45.85
C THR A 379 -3.39 22.33 -46.95
N PRO A 380 -3.93 21.71 -48.03
CA PRO A 380 -4.67 20.42 -48.03
C PRO A 380 -4.65 19.61 -49.37
N GLU A 381 -5.61 18.67 -49.50
CA GLU A 381 -6.14 17.97 -50.70
C GLU A 381 -5.37 16.74 -51.25
N GLU A 382 -5.97 15.73 -51.88
CA GLU A 382 -7.29 15.07 -51.90
C GLU A 382 -7.12 13.84 -52.84
N ALA A 383 -8.17 13.01 -52.95
CA ALA A 383 -8.41 12.00 -54.00
C ALA A 383 -7.73 10.61 -53.91
N SER A 384 -8.53 9.56 -53.70
CA SER A 384 -9.28 8.90 -54.80
C SER A 384 -10.02 7.63 -54.35
N LYS A 385 -11.25 7.50 -54.85
CA LYS A 385 -12.13 6.31 -54.80
C LYS A 385 -11.74 5.31 -55.90
N LYS A 386 -11.90 4.00 -55.63
CA LYS A 386 -12.30 2.90 -56.56
C LYS A 386 -12.46 1.62 -55.70
N GLU A 387 -13.68 1.08 -55.58
CA GLU A 387 -14.18 -0.15 -56.28
C GLU A 387 -13.21 -1.33 -56.13
N VAL A 388 -13.59 -2.50 -55.58
CA VAL A 388 -14.40 -3.53 -56.25
C VAL A 388 -14.89 -4.58 -55.21
N ALA A 389 -16.10 -5.10 -55.44
CA ALA A 389 -16.75 -6.20 -54.75
C ALA A 389 -16.30 -7.59 -55.25
N GLU A 390 -16.80 -8.64 -54.59
CA GLU A 390 -16.78 -10.08 -54.94
C GLU A 390 -15.50 -10.89 -54.63
N LYS A 391 -15.62 -11.80 -53.65
CA LYS A 391 -15.91 -13.22 -53.96
C LYS A 391 -16.16 -14.04 -52.70
N GLU A 392 -17.37 -14.57 -52.58
CA GLU A 392 -17.59 -15.88 -51.98
C GLU A 392 -16.91 -16.96 -52.84
N GLN A 393 -16.22 -17.92 -52.22
CA GLN A 393 -16.35 -19.36 -52.54
C GLN A 393 -15.47 -20.22 -51.61
N LYS A 394 -16.15 -21.09 -50.86
CA LYS A 394 -15.81 -22.49 -50.58
C LYS A 394 -14.35 -22.83 -50.23
N LEU A 395 -14.07 -23.10 -48.96
CA LEU A 395 -14.02 -24.47 -48.43
C LEU A 395 -14.20 -24.47 -46.91
#